data_AF-A0A284RSC7-F1
#
_entry.id   AF-A0A284RSC7-F1
#
_cell.length_a   1.000
_cell.length_b   1.000
_cell.length_c   1.000
_cell.angle_alpha   90.00
_cell.angle_beta   90.00
_cell.angle_gamma   90.00
#
_symmetry.space_group_name_H-M   'P 1'
#
loop_
_entity.id
_entity.type
_entity.pdbx_description
1 polymer ?
#
loop_
_entity_poly.entity_id
_entity_poly.type
_entity_poly.pdbx_seq_one_letter_code
_entity_poly.pdbx_strand_id
1 'polypeptide(L)'
;MLSFFATTLSLVAALAPAVLGTPNIALRGVETFAGKVKPKGYIITLKEGASKDELLENLGSSVTAVFNRTSNGFAGVLDDNDLNSIRANPGPSILGLHPRVTVTHYVWPESIAQDGIVSVTTTQTNAPWGLARISQRAALGSSDTSALTYRYNYDPSGGAGVDVYVVDTGIYTAHSTFGGRASWGATFGGYADADGNGHGTHVAGTVGGTQYGVAKSVHLIAVKVLDDSGSGYISDILAGLEWVIDAVG
;
A
#
# COMPACT_ATOMS: atom_id res chain seq x y z
N MET A 1 -19.83 -78.96 1.45
CA MET A 1 -18.83 -77.87 1.34
C MET A 1 -19.32 -76.70 2.18
N LEU A 2 -18.45 -76.22 3.09
CA LEU A 2 -18.36 -74.91 3.80
C LEU A 2 -19.68 -74.19 4.21
N SER A 3 -20.02 -73.89 5.47
CA SER A 3 -19.36 -73.25 6.63
C SER A 3 -19.51 -71.71 6.74
N PHE A 4 -19.71 -71.24 7.99
CA PHE A 4 -19.59 -69.86 8.55
C PHE A 4 -20.64 -68.78 8.18
N PHE A 5 -21.08 -67.84 9.05
CA PHE A 5 -21.09 -67.62 10.50
C PHE A 5 -22.05 -66.43 10.77
N ALA A 6 -22.69 -66.39 11.95
CA ALA A 6 -23.45 -65.24 12.43
C ALA A 6 -22.53 -64.09 12.87
N THR A 7 -22.93 -62.84 12.64
CA THR A 7 -22.42 -61.68 13.39
C THR A 7 -23.55 -60.70 13.69
N THR A 8 -23.88 -60.61 14.97
CA THR A 8 -24.56 -59.48 15.61
C THR A 8 -23.54 -58.35 15.80
N LEU A 9 -23.95 -57.09 15.57
CA LEU A 9 -23.19 -55.94 16.04
C LEU A 9 -24.13 -54.99 16.80
N SER A 10 -24.03 -55.04 18.12
CA SER A 10 -24.66 -54.12 19.05
C SER A 10 -24.01 -52.74 18.93
N LEU A 11 -24.82 -51.70 18.75
CA LEU A 11 -24.40 -50.31 18.79
C LEU A 11 -24.30 -49.88 20.27
N VAL A 12 -23.08 -49.72 20.78
CA VAL A 12 -22.83 -49.12 22.09
C VAL A 12 -22.86 -47.59 21.95
N ALA A 13 -23.84 -46.94 22.57
CA ALA A 13 -23.88 -45.48 22.69
C ALA A 13 -22.84 -45.02 23.72
N ALA A 14 -21.75 -44.41 23.26
CA ALA A 14 -20.81 -43.71 24.12
C ALA A 14 -21.33 -42.28 24.38
N LEU A 15 -21.70 -42.01 25.63
CA LEU A 15 -21.91 -40.67 26.17
C LEU A 15 -20.57 -39.92 26.15
N ALA A 16 -20.39 -39.00 25.20
CA ALA A 16 -19.31 -38.02 25.26
C ALA A 16 -19.66 -36.97 26.34
N PRO A 17 -18.77 -36.66 27.28
CA PRO A 17 -18.99 -35.59 28.24
C PRO A 17 -19.03 -34.25 27.49
N ALA A 18 -20.03 -33.43 27.82
CA ALA A 18 -20.11 -32.05 27.37
C ALA A 18 -18.90 -31.29 27.92
N VAL A 19 -17.89 -31.07 27.08
CA VAL A 19 -16.87 -30.05 27.32
C VAL A 19 -17.60 -28.72 27.18
N LEU A 20 -17.85 -28.05 28.31
CA LEU A 20 -18.20 -26.63 28.33
C LEU A 20 -17.00 -25.87 27.74
N GLY A 21 -17.04 -25.63 26.44
CA GLY A 21 -16.08 -24.76 25.79
C GLY A 21 -16.18 -23.37 26.42
N THR A 22 -15.09 -22.92 27.05
CA THR A 22 -14.91 -21.49 27.33
C THR A 22 -15.12 -20.74 26.02
N PRO A 23 -15.87 -19.63 25.98
CA PRO A 23 -16.00 -18.84 24.76
C PRO A 23 -14.59 -18.42 24.35
N ASN A 24 -14.09 -18.98 23.24
CA ASN A 24 -12.92 -18.45 22.55
C ASN A 24 -13.34 -17.10 21.99
N ILE A 25 -13.17 -16.06 22.79
CA ILE A 25 -13.24 -14.69 22.32
C ILE A 25 -12.11 -14.54 21.31
N ALA A 26 -12.44 -14.54 20.02
CA ALA A 26 -11.47 -14.30 18.97
C ALA A 26 -10.90 -12.88 19.15
N LEU A 27 -9.61 -12.79 19.50
CA LEU A 27 -8.92 -11.51 19.62
C LEU A 27 -9.06 -10.73 18.30
N ARG A 28 -9.35 -9.43 18.40
CA ARG A 28 -9.29 -8.53 17.24
C ARG A 28 -7.91 -8.62 16.59
N GLY A 29 -7.91 -8.77 15.26
CA GLY A 29 -6.70 -8.72 14.45
C GLY A 29 -6.08 -7.33 14.50
N VAL A 30 -4.75 -7.26 14.39
CA VAL A 30 -4.02 -6.00 14.21
C VAL A 30 -3.76 -5.83 12.73
N GLU A 31 -4.25 -4.73 12.16
CA GLU A 31 -3.97 -4.33 10.79
C GLU A 31 -2.51 -3.88 10.69
N THR A 32 -1.74 -4.52 9.81
CA THR A 32 -0.31 -4.24 9.63
C THR A 32 -0.08 -3.09 8.67
N PHE A 33 0.83 -2.19 9.01
CA PHE A 33 1.22 -1.10 8.13
C PHE A 33 2.31 -1.55 7.15
N ALA A 34 2.15 -1.23 5.87
CA ALA A 34 3.15 -1.51 4.85
C ALA A 34 4.32 -0.49 4.94
N GLY A 35 5.20 -0.67 5.92
CA GLY A 35 6.36 0.20 6.12
C GLY A 35 6.96 0.12 7.51
N LYS A 36 7.79 1.11 7.86
CA LYS A 36 8.28 1.25 9.23
C LYS A 36 7.12 1.69 10.13
N VAL A 37 7.07 1.12 11.33
CA VAL A 37 6.07 1.44 12.34
C VAL A 37 6.74 2.04 13.57
N LYS A 38 6.01 2.87 14.31
CA LYS A 38 6.42 3.30 15.65
C LYS A 38 6.54 2.03 16.51
N PRO A 39 7.68 1.76 17.18
CA PRO A 39 7.84 0.57 18.01
C PRO A 39 6.72 0.51 19.06
N LYS A 40 5.98 -0.61 19.09
CA LYS A 40 4.80 -0.81 19.95
C LYS A 40 3.70 0.27 19.78
N GLY A 41 3.70 1.00 18.67
CA GLY A 41 2.74 2.06 18.37
C GLY A 41 1.50 1.51 17.68
N TYR A 42 0.32 1.86 18.20
CA TYR A 42 -0.97 1.43 17.67
C TYR A 42 -1.96 2.58 17.62
N ILE A 43 -2.86 2.52 16.64
CA ILE A 43 -4.03 3.36 16.48
C ILE A 43 -5.26 2.50 16.79
N ILE A 44 -6.03 2.90 17.79
CA ILE A 44 -7.24 2.23 18.24
C ILE A 44 -8.44 3.08 17.81
N THR A 45 -9.26 2.53 16.91
CA THR A 45 -10.50 3.16 16.49
C THR A 45 -11.66 2.47 17.18
N LEU A 46 -12.50 3.24 17.85
CA LEU A 46 -13.72 2.80 18.51
C LEU A 46 -14.92 3.15 17.62
N LYS A 47 -16.01 2.40 17.76
CA LYS A 47 -17.27 2.73 17.07
C LYS A 47 -17.75 4.12 17.47
N GLU A 48 -18.49 4.77 16.58
CA GLU A 48 -19.13 6.05 16.87
C GLU A 48 -20.01 5.97 18.12
N GLY A 49 -19.89 6.96 19.01
CA GLY A 49 -20.63 7.03 20.28
C GLY A 49 -20.10 6.16 21.43
N ALA A 50 -19.11 5.29 21.21
CA ALA A 50 -18.46 4.55 22.30
C ALA A 50 -17.62 5.48 23.19
N SER A 51 -17.72 5.31 24.52
CA SER A 51 -16.86 6.04 25.46
C SER A 51 -15.43 5.48 25.42
N LYS A 52 -14.46 6.38 25.61
CA LYS A 52 -13.03 6.07 25.70
C LYS A 52 -12.46 6.33 27.09
N ASP A 53 -13.26 6.85 28.02
CA ASP A 53 -12.75 7.46 29.26
C ASP A 53 -12.02 6.45 30.15
N GLU A 54 -12.64 5.29 30.40
CA GLU A 54 -12.02 4.22 31.20
C GLU A 54 -10.74 3.66 30.54
N LEU A 55 -10.70 3.59 29.20
CA LEU A 55 -9.50 3.15 28.48
C LEU A 55 -8.38 4.17 28.61
N LEU A 56 -8.69 5.47 28.47
CA LEU A 56 -7.70 6.54 28.61
C LEU A 56 -7.17 6.62 30.05
N GLU A 57 -8.03 6.42 31.05
CA GLU A 57 -7.63 6.36 32.47
C GLU A 57 -6.72 5.18 32.76
N ASN A 58 -7.08 3.98 32.31
CA ASN A 58 -6.30 2.76 32.55
C ASN A 58 -4.96 2.75 31.82
N LEU A 59 -4.91 3.27 30.59
CA LEU A 59 -3.69 3.29 29.78
C LEU A 59 -2.77 4.47 30.12
N GLY A 60 -3.30 5.56 30.68
CA GLY A 60 -2.54 6.69 31.18
C GLY A 60 -1.46 7.17 30.21
N SER A 61 -0.19 7.10 30.64
CA SER A 61 0.97 7.56 29.85
C SER A 61 1.24 6.76 28.57
N SER A 62 0.63 5.58 28.40
CA SER A 62 0.72 4.81 27.16
C SER A 62 -0.05 5.49 26.02
N VAL A 63 -1.00 6.37 26.32
CA VAL A 63 -1.73 7.16 25.31
C VAL A 63 -0.88 8.35 24.85
N THR A 64 -0.71 8.45 23.54
CA THR A 64 0.08 9.51 22.88
C THR A 64 -0.77 10.55 22.17
N ALA A 65 -1.98 10.20 21.73
CA ALA A 65 -2.92 11.13 21.10
C ALA A 65 -4.35 10.62 21.23
N VAL A 66 -5.33 11.54 21.30
CA VAL A 66 -6.77 11.21 21.32
C VAL A 66 -7.45 11.86 20.13
N PHE A 67 -8.25 11.08 19.40
CA PHE A 67 -8.99 11.51 18.23
C PHE A 67 -10.47 11.63 18.57
N ASN A 68 -11.04 12.82 18.35
CA ASN A 68 -12.47 13.08 18.55
C ASN A 68 -13.17 13.58 17.28
N ARG A 69 -12.41 14.12 16.31
CA ARG A 69 -12.96 14.80 15.13
C ARG A 69 -12.76 14.00 13.84
N THR A 70 -11.57 13.44 13.66
CA THR A 70 -11.20 12.64 12.48
C THR A 70 -11.69 11.20 12.60
N SER A 71 -11.73 10.69 13.82
CA SER A 71 -12.28 9.38 14.19
C SER A 71 -12.57 9.38 15.70
N ASN A 72 -13.38 8.42 16.17
CA ASN A 72 -13.54 8.17 17.60
C ASN A 72 -12.45 7.20 18.08
N GLY A 73 -11.30 7.68 18.54
CA GLY A 73 -10.19 6.77 18.88
C GLY A 73 -9.04 7.41 19.64
N PHE A 74 -7.93 6.69 19.73
CA PHE A 74 -6.66 7.17 20.30
C PHE A 74 -5.47 6.42 19.70
N ALA A 75 -4.27 7.00 19.81
CA ALA A 75 -3.02 6.34 19.48
C ALA A 75 -2.15 6.19 20.73
N GLY A 76 -1.41 5.10 20.86
CA GLY A 76 -0.58 4.83 22.03
C GLY A 76 0.59 3.90 21.76
N VAL A 77 1.56 3.91 22.68
CA VAL A 77 2.63 2.92 22.75
C VAL A 77 2.22 1.86 23.76
N LEU A 78 1.78 0.70 23.28
CA LEU A 78 1.17 -0.34 24.10
C LEU A 78 2.10 -1.54 24.22
N ASP A 79 2.32 -2.02 25.44
CA ASP A 79 2.99 -3.30 25.61
C ASP A 79 2.07 -4.47 25.24
N ASP A 80 2.60 -5.70 25.27
CA ASP A 80 1.84 -6.87 24.86
C ASP A 80 0.64 -7.13 25.77
N ASN A 81 0.71 -6.76 27.05
CA ASN A 81 -0.38 -6.94 28.00
C ASN A 81 -1.50 -5.92 27.74
N ASP A 82 -1.15 -4.65 27.53
CA ASP A 82 -2.11 -3.59 27.21
C ASP A 82 -2.79 -3.85 25.86
N LEU A 83 -1.99 -4.22 24.84
CA LEU A 83 -2.51 -4.56 23.52
C LEU A 83 -3.42 -5.78 23.58
N ASN A 84 -3.01 -6.85 24.26
CA ASN A 84 -3.85 -8.04 24.39
C ASN A 84 -5.09 -7.76 25.23
N SER A 85 -5.02 -6.88 26.23
CA SER A 85 -6.18 -6.45 27.01
C SER A 85 -7.19 -5.70 26.15
N ILE A 86 -6.76 -4.79 25.28
CA ILE A 86 -7.66 -4.08 24.33
C ILE A 86 -8.20 -5.03 23.26
N ARG A 87 -7.38 -6.00 22.80
CA ARG A 87 -7.80 -7.02 21.83
C ARG A 87 -8.79 -8.02 22.42
N ALA A 88 -8.72 -8.27 23.73
CA ALA A 88 -9.56 -9.21 24.47
C ALA A 88 -10.77 -8.56 25.15
N ASN A 89 -10.68 -7.29 25.51
CA ASN A 89 -11.66 -6.58 26.32
C ASN A 89 -11.77 -5.11 25.88
N PRO A 90 -12.89 -4.70 25.27
CA PRO A 90 -13.08 -3.31 24.86
C PRO A 90 -13.44 -2.39 26.04
N GLY A 91 -13.34 -1.07 25.81
CA GLY A 91 -13.84 -0.07 26.76
C GLY A 91 -15.35 -0.16 27.02
N PRO A 92 -15.83 0.37 28.15
CA PRO A 92 -17.25 0.42 28.46
C PRO A 92 -17.99 1.34 27.47
N SER A 93 -19.17 0.93 27.03
CA SER A 93 -20.16 1.80 26.40
C SER A 93 -21.40 1.85 27.29
N ILE A 94 -21.82 3.07 27.63
CA ILE A 94 -23.12 3.30 28.27
C ILE A 94 -24.15 3.40 27.14
N LEU A 95 -24.82 2.30 26.82
CA LEU A 95 -26.06 2.37 26.04
C LEU A 95 -27.16 2.87 26.98
N GLY A 96 -27.59 4.11 26.79
CA GLY A 96 -28.71 4.69 27.53
C GLY A 96 -29.99 3.91 27.27
N LEU A 97 -30.38 3.04 28.21
CA LEU A 97 -31.70 2.41 28.25
C LEU A 97 -32.33 2.64 29.62
N HIS A 98 -33.39 3.45 29.63
CA HIS A 98 -34.31 3.65 30.77
C HIS A 98 -33.68 4.28 32.04
N PRO A 99 -34.33 5.25 32.70
CA PRO A 99 -33.75 5.98 33.86
C PRO A 99 -33.54 5.14 35.15
N ARG A 100 -33.54 3.81 35.05
CA ARG A 100 -33.41 2.87 36.17
C ARG A 100 -32.51 1.65 35.92
N VAL A 101 -31.89 1.49 34.74
CA VAL A 101 -31.01 0.34 34.45
C VAL A 101 -29.81 0.79 33.60
N THR A 102 -28.62 0.85 34.19
CA THR A 102 -27.37 1.00 33.42
C THR A 102 -26.88 -0.39 33.03
N VAL A 103 -26.98 -0.74 31.74
CA VAL A 103 -26.29 -1.91 31.19
C VAL A 103 -24.97 -1.44 30.60
N THR A 104 -23.86 -1.77 31.25
CA THR A 104 -22.53 -1.57 30.67
C THR A 104 -22.37 -2.53 29.49
N HIS A 105 -22.34 -1.99 28.28
CA HIS A 105 -22.11 -2.78 27.06
C HIS A 105 -20.64 -2.67 26.67
N TYR A 106 -19.93 -3.79 26.61
CA TYR A 106 -18.56 -3.85 26.13
C TYR A 106 -18.56 -3.77 24.59
N VAL A 107 -18.04 -2.67 24.01
CA VAL A 107 -18.08 -2.43 22.56
C VAL A 107 -16.70 -2.58 21.94
N TRP A 108 -16.49 -3.69 21.21
CA TRP A 108 -15.24 -3.97 20.50
C TRP A 108 -14.71 -2.74 19.74
N PRO A 109 -13.38 -2.48 19.75
CA PRO A 109 -12.82 -1.51 18.83
C PRO A 109 -13.26 -1.86 17.41
N GLU A 110 -13.53 -0.83 16.62
CA GLU A 110 -13.84 -0.95 15.21
C GLU A 110 -12.62 -1.50 14.47
N SER A 111 -11.44 -0.93 14.74
CA SER A 111 -10.16 -1.43 14.21
C SER A 111 -9.00 -1.17 15.17
N ILE A 112 -7.95 -1.97 15.02
CA ILE A 112 -6.64 -1.79 15.66
C ILE A 112 -5.61 -1.84 14.54
N ALA A 113 -4.87 -0.75 14.32
CA ALA A 113 -3.86 -0.64 13.27
C ALA A 113 -2.50 -0.26 13.85
N GLN A 114 -1.42 -0.69 13.22
CA GLN A 114 -0.07 -0.22 13.57
C GLN A 114 0.09 1.27 13.22
N ASP A 115 0.72 2.03 14.12
CA ASP A 115 1.03 3.45 13.88
C ASP A 115 2.24 3.57 12.94
N GLY A 116 1.96 3.79 11.66
CA GLY A 116 2.94 3.88 10.58
C GLY A 116 3.79 5.14 10.64
N ILE A 117 5.09 5.01 10.41
CA ILE A 117 5.99 6.17 10.25
C ILE A 117 5.86 6.67 8.81
N VAL A 118 5.26 7.85 8.65
CA VAL A 118 5.28 8.59 7.39
C VAL A 118 6.61 9.34 7.30
N SER A 119 7.40 9.07 6.25
CA SER A 119 8.67 9.74 5.99
C SER A 119 8.51 10.76 4.86
N VAL A 120 9.18 11.91 4.96
CA VAL A 120 9.17 12.94 3.91
C VAL A 120 9.85 12.44 2.62
N THR A 121 10.75 11.46 2.73
CA THR A 121 11.46 10.84 1.59
C THR A 121 11.69 9.36 1.83
N THR A 122 11.66 8.57 0.77
CA THR A 122 12.17 7.19 0.72
C THR A 122 13.56 7.16 0.08
N THR A 123 14.31 6.07 0.25
CA THR A 123 15.66 5.91 -0.34
C THR A 123 15.80 4.60 -1.10
N GLN A 124 16.20 4.67 -2.37
CA GLN A 124 16.75 3.55 -3.13
C GLN A 124 18.27 3.49 -2.90
N THR A 125 18.81 2.34 -2.51
CA THR A 125 20.24 2.17 -2.19
C THR A 125 21.09 1.58 -3.32
N ASN A 126 20.44 1.18 -4.41
CA ASN A 126 21.07 0.62 -5.61
C ASN A 126 20.77 1.48 -6.84
N ALA A 127 20.95 2.80 -6.70
CA ALA A 127 20.62 3.77 -7.74
C ALA A 127 21.81 4.03 -8.69
N PRO A 128 21.54 4.38 -9.97
CA PRO A 128 22.55 4.96 -10.84
C PRO A 128 22.96 6.34 -10.34
N TRP A 129 24.16 6.78 -10.73
CA TRP A 129 24.72 8.07 -10.34
C TRP A 129 23.82 9.26 -10.69
N GLY A 130 23.12 9.21 -11.82
CA GLY A 130 22.25 10.30 -12.30
C GLY A 130 21.09 10.58 -11.34
N LEU A 131 20.43 9.55 -10.81
CA LEU A 131 19.38 9.70 -9.81
C LEU A 131 19.93 10.27 -8.51
N ALA A 132 21.07 9.76 -8.05
CA ALA A 132 21.73 10.31 -6.87
C ALA A 132 22.07 11.79 -7.06
N ARG A 133 22.60 12.17 -8.23
CA ARG A 133 22.97 13.55 -8.56
C ARG A 133 21.79 14.51 -8.42
N ILE A 134 20.60 14.16 -8.91
CA ILE A 134 19.44 15.06 -8.83
C ILE A 134 18.78 15.07 -7.44
N SER A 135 19.04 14.09 -6.57
CA SER A 135 18.43 14.01 -5.24
C SER A 135 19.20 14.69 -4.11
N GLN A 136 20.37 15.28 -4.39
CA GLN A 136 21.17 15.95 -3.36
C GLN A 136 21.97 17.14 -3.89
N ARG A 137 22.21 18.14 -3.03
CA ARG A 137 23.09 19.26 -3.34
C ARG A 137 24.57 18.93 -3.17
N ALA A 138 24.91 18.09 -2.18
CA ALA A 138 26.27 17.67 -1.92
C ALA A 138 26.87 16.91 -3.11
N ALA A 139 28.18 17.05 -3.30
CA ALA A 139 28.91 16.28 -4.31
C ALA A 139 28.76 14.77 -4.07
N LEU A 140 28.79 13.99 -5.15
CA LEU A 140 28.82 12.53 -5.05
C LEU A 140 30.20 12.08 -4.57
N GLY A 141 30.24 11.04 -3.73
CA GLY A 141 31.50 10.48 -3.20
C GLY A 141 32.25 9.58 -4.19
N SER A 142 31.67 9.30 -5.35
CA SER A 142 32.26 8.53 -6.45
C SER A 142 31.93 9.19 -7.78
N SER A 143 32.83 9.04 -8.75
CA SER A 143 32.67 9.49 -10.14
C SER A 143 32.45 8.31 -11.10
N ASP A 144 32.27 7.09 -10.59
CA ASP A 144 31.99 5.91 -11.41
C ASP A 144 30.56 5.99 -11.95
N THR A 145 30.42 6.30 -13.23
CA THR A 145 29.13 6.45 -13.90
C THR A 145 28.42 5.13 -14.20
N SER A 146 29.11 3.99 -14.03
CA SER A 146 28.55 2.66 -14.26
C SER A 146 28.10 1.98 -12.97
N ALA A 147 28.49 2.52 -11.81
CA ALA A 147 28.11 1.96 -10.51
C ALA A 147 26.62 2.15 -10.19
N LEU A 148 26.02 1.10 -9.62
CA LEU A 148 24.65 1.08 -9.08
C LEU A 148 24.65 1.06 -7.55
N THR A 149 25.62 1.71 -6.93
CA THR A 149 25.82 1.74 -5.47
C THR A 149 25.40 3.07 -4.85
N TYR A 150 24.83 3.98 -5.64
CA TYR A 150 24.43 5.28 -5.16
C TYR A 150 23.07 5.24 -4.45
N ARG A 151 22.79 6.31 -3.70
CA ARG A 151 21.52 6.50 -3.00
C ARG A 151 20.68 7.53 -3.72
N TYR A 152 19.43 7.19 -3.99
CA TYR A 152 18.43 8.12 -4.53
C TYR A 152 17.36 8.37 -3.47
N ASN A 153 17.28 9.59 -2.96
CA ASN A 153 16.25 10.00 -2.02
C ASN A 153 15.13 10.69 -2.79
N TYR A 154 13.89 10.21 -2.67
CA TYR A 154 12.76 10.73 -3.43
C TYR A 154 11.47 10.72 -2.63
N ASP A 155 10.48 11.47 -3.08
CA ASP A 155 9.15 11.52 -2.47
C ASP A 155 8.48 10.13 -2.58
N PRO A 156 7.92 9.57 -1.50
CA PRO A 156 7.29 8.25 -1.52
C PRO A 156 6.13 8.11 -2.50
N SER A 157 5.45 9.22 -2.87
CA SER A 157 4.39 9.19 -3.90
C SER A 157 4.94 8.76 -5.25
N GLY A 158 6.22 9.04 -5.55
CA GLY A 158 6.83 8.70 -6.83
C GLY A 158 6.13 9.30 -8.05
N GLY A 159 5.31 10.35 -7.89
CA GLY A 159 4.49 10.91 -8.97
C GLY A 159 3.18 10.13 -9.24
N ALA A 160 2.69 9.34 -8.27
CA ALA A 160 1.41 8.66 -8.40
C ALA A 160 0.27 9.64 -8.74
N GLY A 161 -0.60 9.23 -9.67
CA GLY A 161 -1.71 10.05 -10.17
C GLY A 161 -1.31 11.12 -11.20
N VAL A 162 -0.06 11.11 -11.66
CA VAL A 162 0.42 11.97 -12.76
C VAL A 162 0.62 11.14 -14.02
N ASP A 163 0.08 11.64 -15.13
CA ASP A 163 0.31 11.11 -16.47
C ASP A 163 1.50 11.83 -17.12
N VAL A 164 2.39 11.06 -17.76
CA VAL A 164 3.50 11.57 -18.55
C VAL A 164 3.43 11.00 -19.96
N TYR A 165 3.17 11.90 -20.92
CA TYR A 165 3.14 11.58 -22.34
C TYR A 165 4.56 11.60 -22.91
N VAL A 166 4.99 10.49 -23.50
CA VAL A 166 6.31 10.36 -24.13
C VAL A 166 6.12 10.42 -25.64
N VAL A 167 6.38 11.60 -26.20
CA VAL A 167 6.30 11.89 -27.64
C VAL A 167 7.63 11.51 -28.30
N ASP A 168 7.71 10.27 -28.82
CA ASP A 168 8.99 9.65 -29.25
C ASP A 168 8.76 8.51 -30.27
N THR A 169 9.62 7.49 -30.32
CA THR A 169 9.49 6.28 -31.15
C THR A 169 8.43 5.30 -30.67
N GLY A 170 7.73 5.61 -29.56
CA GLY A 170 6.79 4.75 -28.87
C GLY A 170 7.32 4.26 -27.52
N ILE A 171 6.57 3.39 -26.84
CA ILE A 171 7.04 2.69 -25.61
C ILE A 171 6.70 1.21 -25.76
N TYR A 172 7.65 0.31 -25.42
CA TYR A 172 7.33 -1.07 -25.15
C TYR A 172 6.61 -1.21 -23.80
N THR A 173 5.28 -1.02 -23.83
CA THR A 173 4.43 -0.90 -22.63
C THR A 173 4.45 -2.14 -21.73
N ALA A 174 4.70 -3.31 -22.31
CA ALA A 174 4.82 -4.57 -21.57
C ALA A 174 6.19 -4.78 -20.87
N HIS A 175 7.12 -3.83 -20.98
CA HIS A 175 8.42 -3.95 -20.31
C HIS A 175 8.25 -4.00 -18.78
N SER A 176 8.88 -5.00 -18.14
CA SER A 176 8.70 -5.30 -16.71
C SER A 176 9.04 -4.11 -15.78
N THR A 177 9.96 -3.24 -16.19
CA THR A 177 10.32 -2.00 -15.46
C THR A 177 9.14 -1.07 -15.19
N PHE A 178 8.08 -1.12 -16.02
CA PHE A 178 6.91 -0.26 -15.86
C PHE A 178 5.86 -0.88 -14.93
N GLY A 179 5.86 -2.20 -14.74
CA GLY A 179 4.94 -2.89 -13.83
C GLY A 179 3.46 -2.62 -14.14
N GLY A 180 3.11 -2.46 -15.43
CA GLY A 180 1.75 -2.15 -15.87
C GLY A 180 1.40 -0.66 -15.88
N ARG A 181 2.33 0.24 -15.55
CA ARG A 181 2.11 1.70 -15.55
C ARG A 181 2.31 2.38 -16.90
N ALA A 182 2.66 1.62 -17.94
CA ALA A 182 2.80 2.15 -19.30
C ALA A 182 1.61 1.70 -20.16
N SER A 183 1.03 2.63 -20.92
CA SER A 183 -0.06 2.38 -21.85
C SER A 183 0.21 3.01 -23.22
N TRP A 184 -0.47 2.51 -24.25
CA TRP A 184 -0.41 3.09 -25.58
C TRP A 184 -1.43 4.22 -25.69
N GLY A 185 -1.01 5.39 -26.16
CA GLY A 185 -1.88 6.54 -26.42
C GLY A 185 -2.25 6.60 -27.90
N ALA A 186 -1.34 7.10 -28.72
CA ALA A 186 -1.59 7.35 -30.14
C ALA A 186 -0.32 7.25 -31.00
N THR A 187 -0.53 7.11 -32.31
CA THR A 187 0.51 7.03 -33.34
C THR A 187 0.19 7.96 -34.49
N PHE A 188 1.21 8.69 -34.96
CA PHE A 188 1.14 9.62 -36.08
C PHE A 188 2.19 9.25 -37.12
N GLY A 189 1.98 9.59 -38.39
CA GLY A 189 2.90 9.25 -39.49
C GLY A 189 2.64 7.89 -40.16
N GLY A 190 1.57 7.17 -39.78
CA GLY A 190 1.19 5.89 -40.39
C GLY A 190 2.07 4.70 -39.96
N TYR A 191 2.73 4.82 -38.82
CA TYR A 191 3.56 3.76 -38.25
C TYR A 191 2.73 2.69 -37.55
N ALA A 192 3.35 1.56 -37.24
CA ALA A 192 2.75 0.54 -36.38
C ALA A 192 2.73 0.99 -34.91
N ASP A 193 1.77 0.48 -34.15
CA ASP A 193 1.64 0.70 -32.70
C ASP A 193 2.67 -0.14 -31.92
N ALA A 194 3.95 0.17 -32.13
CA ALA A 194 5.07 -0.48 -31.48
C ALA A 194 6.27 0.46 -31.39
N ASP A 195 7.09 0.28 -30.36
CA ASP A 195 8.43 0.88 -30.32
C ASP A 195 9.43 -0.05 -31.01
N GLY A 196 9.57 0.10 -32.33
CA GLY A 196 10.54 -0.67 -33.12
C GLY A 196 11.98 -0.14 -33.03
N ASN A 197 12.19 1.02 -32.43
CA ASN A 197 13.52 1.62 -32.26
C ASN A 197 14.11 1.38 -30.87
N GLY A 198 13.32 1.65 -29.82
CA GLY A 198 13.72 1.53 -28.41
C GLY A 198 14.07 2.85 -27.72
N HIS A 199 14.27 3.96 -28.45
CA HIS A 199 14.60 5.25 -27.86
C HIS A 199 13.51 5.74 -26.90
N GLY A 200 12.25 5.72 -27.33
CA GLY A 200 11.12 6.12 -26.48
C GLY A 200 10.94 5.24 -25.25
N THR A 201 11.18 3.92 -25.34
CA THR A 201 11.23 3.04 -24.16
C THR A 201 12.34 3.44 -23.19
N HIS A 202 13.52 3.82 -23.67
CA HIS A 202 14.62 4.28 -22.84
C HIS A 202 14.29 5.62 -22.15
N VAL A 203 13.69 6.57 -22.87
CA VAL A 203 13.20 7.84 -22.31
C VAL A 203 12.15 7.58 -21.23
N ALA A 204 11.14 6.75 -21.51
CA ALA A 204 10.11 6.37 -20.55
C ALA A 204 10.70 5.66 -19.31
N GLY A 205 11.72 4.83 -19.49
CA GLY A 205 12.46 4.18 -18.39
C GLY A 205 13.17 5.19 -17.48
N THR A 206 13.71 6.26 -18.04
CA THR A 206 14.36 7.35 -17.29
C THR A 206 13.35 8.21 -16.54
N VAL A 207 12.16 8.41 -17.11
CA VAL A 207 11.07 9.12 -16.43
C VAL A 207 10.52 8.28 -15.28
N GLY A 208 10.03 7.07 -15.57
CA GLY A 208 9.15 6.31 -14.67
C GLY A 208 9.49 4.83 -14.48
N GLY A 209 10.65 4.35 -14.93
CA GLY A 209 11.08 2.97 -14.65
C GLY A 209 11.31 2.71 -13.15
N THR A 210 11.06 1.49 -12.68
CA THR A 210 11.23 1.15 -11.25
C THR A 210 12.68 1.35 -10.77
N GLN A 211 13.66 0.91 -11.56
CA GLN A 211 15.07 0.99 -11.17
C GLN A 211 15.71 2.35 -11.52
N TYR A 212 15.49 2.84 -12.75
CA TYR A 212 16.18 4.00 -13.32
C TYR A 212 15.33 5.27 -13.37
N GLY A 213 14.02 5.17 -13.09
CA GLY A 213 13.09 6.28 -13.18
C GLY A 213 13.23 7.27 -12.03
N VAL A 214 13.02 8.55 -12.36
CA VAL A 214 12.91 9.65 -11.40
C VAL A 214 11.59 9.57 -10.65
N ALA A 215 10.48 9.43 -11.38
CA ALA A 215 9.11 9.43 -10.86
C ALA A 215 8.52 8.01 -10.98
N LYS A 216 8.84 7.16 -10.01
CA LYS A 216 8.68 5.71 -10.09
C LYS A 216 7.23 5.19 -10.07
N SER A 217 6.25 6.06 -9.89
CA SER A 217 4.83 5.73 -9.78
C SER A 217 3.95 6.50 -10.77
N VAL A 218 4.53 7.25 -11.70
CA VAL A 218 3.77 7.91 -12.79
C VAL A 218 3.18 6.89 -13.76
N HIS A 219 2.13 7.30 -14.45
CA HIS A 219 1.59 6.61 -15.61
C HIS A 219 2.29 7.15 -16.87
N LEU A 220 2.83 6.24 -17.69
CA LEU A 220 3.55 6.58 -18.91
C LEU A 220 2.65 6.32 -20.12
N ILE A 221 2.45 7.31 -20.98
CA ILE A 221 1.57 7.19 -22.14
C ILE A 221 2.43 7.35 -23.40
N ALA A 222 2.44 6.33 -24.26
CA ALA A 222 3.19 6.35 -25.50
C ALA A 222 2.50 7.21 -26.56
N VAL A 223 3.23 8.17 -27.14
CA VAL A 223 2.81 8.95 -28.30
C VAL A 223 3.87 8.79 -29.38
N LYS A 224 3.63 7.92 -30.36
CA LYS A 224 4.61 7.62 -31.41
C LYS A 224 4.51 8.65 -32.53
N VAL A 225 5.62 9.36 -32.76
CA VAL A 225 5.76 10.36 -33.83
C VAL A 225 7.03 10.16 -34.65
N LEU A 226 7.86 9.18 -34.28
CA LEU A 226 9.07 8.78 -34.98
C LEU A 226 8.97 7.31 -35.42
N ASP A 227 9.50 7.01 -36.60
CA ASP A 227 9.62 5.68 -37.16
C ASP A 227 10.65 4.80 -36.42
N ASP A 228 10.82 3.57 -36.88
CA ASP A 228 11.70 2.59 -36.23
C ASP A 228 13.20 2.87 -36.45
N SER A 229 13.54 3.81 -37.34
CA SER A 229 14.90 4.36 -37.49
C SER A 229 15.15 5.56 -36.57
N GLY A 230 14.14 6.03 -35.83
CA GLY A 230 14.22 7.20 -34.97
C GLY A 230 14.02 8.52 -35.72
N SER A 231 13.47 8.49 -36.93
CA SER A 231 13.20 9.67 -37.76
C SER A 231 11.70 9.93 -37.87
N GLY A 232 11.28 11.18 -37.99
CA GLY A 232 9.87 11.52 -38.18
C GLY A 232 9.70 12.91 -38.76
N TYR A 233 8.53 13.18 -39.32
CA TYR A 233 8.24 14.51 -39.85
C TYR A 233 7.81 15.45 -38.71
N ILE A 234 8.17 16.73 -38.81
CA ILE A 234 7.70 17.75 -37.86
C ILE A 234 6.17 17.78 -37.80
N SER A 235 5.47 17.51 -38.91
CA SER A 235 4.01 17.39 -38.93
C SER A 235 3.48 16.30 -38.01
N ASP A 236 4.17 15.15 -37.91
CA ASP A 236 3.74 14.04 -37.06
C ASP A 236 3.98 14.37 -35.59
N ILE A 237 5.08 15.07 -35.28
CA ILE A 237 5.37 15.59 -33.93
C ILE A 237 4.28 16.58 -33.51
N LEU A 238 3.94 17.55 -34.38
CA LEU A 238 2.89 18.53 -34.10
C LEU A 238 1.53 17.85 -33.91
N ALA A 239 1.18 16.89 -34.76
CA ALA A 239 -0.06 16.12 -34.60
C ALA A 239 -0.11 15.35 -33.28
N GLY A 240 1.02 14.77 -32.85
CA GLY A 240 1.16 14.15 -31.53
C GLY A 240 0.96 15.11 -30.37
N LEU A 241 1.54 16.32 -30.46
CA LEU A 241 1.37 17.35 -29.43
C LEU A 241 -0.07 17.86 -29.34
N GLU A 242 -0.73 18.11 -30.47
CA GLU A 242 -2.16 18.49 -30.50
C GLU A 242 -3.02 17.41 -29.81
N TRP A 243 -2.78 16.13 -30.13
CA TRP A 243 -3.49 15.04 -29.48
C TRP A 243 -3.26 14.98 -27.96
N VAL A 244 -2.03 15.23 -27.49
CA VAL A 244 -1.73 15.29 -26.05
C VAL A 244 -2.51 16.41 -25.37
N ILE A 245 -2.61 17.58 -25.99
CA ILE A 245 -3.36 18.72 -25.45
C ILE A 245 -4.85 18.36 -25.34
N ASP A 246 -5.42 17.78 -26.39
CA ASP A 246 -6.82 17.34 -26.43
C ASP A 246 -7.12 16.22 -25.43
N ALA A 247 -6.15 15.35 -25.13
CA ALA A 247 -6.33 14.25 -24.17
C ALA A 247 -6.37 14.71 -22.71
N VAL A 248 -5.88 15.92 -22.40
CA VAL A 248 -5.78 16.48 -21.04
C VAL A 248 -6.86 17.55 -20.79
N GLY A 249 -7.48 18.09 -21.83
CA GLY A 249 -8.55 19.12 -21.78
C GLY A 249 -9.96 18.55 -21.67
#